data_AF-B3KUG6-F1
#
_entry.id   AF-B3KUG6-F1
#
_cell.length_a   1.000
_cell.length_b   1.000
_cell.length_c   1.000
_cell.angle_alpha   90.00
_cell.angle_beta   90.00
_cell.angle_gamma   90.00
#
_symmetry.space_group_name_H-M   'P 1'
#
loop_
_entity.id
_entity.type
_entity.pdbx_description
1 polymer ?
#
loop_
_entity_poly.entity_id
_entity_poly.type
_entity_poly.pdbx_seq_one_letter_code
_entity_poly.pdbx_strand_id
1 'polypeptide(L)'
;MARDTFKKLTKKEWISSMITTCLEDDLLRALPCHSPHQEALSVFLLLPECPVMHDSKNWKNLVVPFAKAVCEMSKQSLQVLKKCWAFLQESSLNPLIQMLKAAIISQLLHQTKTEQDHCNVKALLGMMKELHKVNKANCRLPENTFNINELSNLLNFYIDRGRQLFRDNHLIPAETPSPVIFSDFPFIFNSLSKIKLLQADSHIKMQMSEKKAYMLMHETILQKKDEFPPSPRFILRVRRSRLVKDALRQLSQAEATDFCKVLVVEFINEICPESGGVSSEFFHCMFEEMTKPEYGMFMYPEMGSCMWFPAKPKPEKKRYFLFGMLCGLSLFNLNVANLPFPLALYKKLLDQKPSLEDLKELSPRLGKSLQEVLDDAADDIGDALCIRFSIHWDQNDVDLIPNGISIPVDQTNKRDYVSKYIDYIFNVSVKAVYEEFQRGFYRVCEKEILRHFYPEELMTAIIGNTDYDWKQFEQNSKYEQGYQKSHPTIQLFWKAFHKLTLDEKKKFLFFLTGRDRLHARGIQKMEIVFRCPETFSERDHPTSITCHNILSLPKYSTMERMEEALQVAINNNRGFVSPMLTQS
;
A
#
# COMPACT_ATOMS: atom_id res chain seq x y z
N MET A 1 3.79 32.44 -25.58
CA MET A 1 4.81 33.23 -26.29
C MET A 1 6.20 32.61 -26.20
N ALA A 2 6.91 32.63 -25.05
CA ALA A 2 8.28 32.07 -24.97
C ALA A 2 8.38 30.59 -25.38
N ARG A 3 7.48 29.74 -24.85
CA ARG A 3 7.33 28.32 -25.23
C ARG A 3 7.17 28.14 -26.75
N ASP A 4 6.31 28.94 -27.38
CA ASP A 4 6.01 28.82 -28.81
C ASP A 4 7.21 29.24 -29.66
N THR A 5 7.94 30.27 -29.21
CA THR A 5 9.19 30.71 -29.84
C THR A 5 10.25 29.61 -29.76
N PHE A 6 10.50 29.06 -28.58
CA PHE A 6 11.47 27.96 -28.43
C PHE A 6 11.09 26.75 -29.29
N LYS A 7 9.81 26.33 -29.27
CA LYS A 7 9.32 25.24 -30.13
C LYS A 7 9.54 25.50 -31.62
N LYS A 8 9.43 26.74 -32.09
CA LYS A 8 9.71 27.08 -33.50
C LYS A 8 11.21 27.01 -33.80
N LEU A 9 12.05 27.51 -32.90
CA LEU A 9 13.51 27.54 -33.05
C LEU A 9 14.13 26.13 -33.03
N THR A 10 13.71 25.30 -32.07
CA THR A 10 14.27 23.95 -31.89
C THR A 10 13.81 22.94 -32.94
N LYS A 11 12.93 23.33 -33.89
CA LYS A 11 12.64 22.50 -35.09
C LYS A 11 13.84 22.37 -36.02
N LYS A 12 14.80 23.30 -35.96
CA LYS A 12 16.04 23.23 -36.74
C LYS A 12 17.16 22.67 -35.86
N GLU A 13 17.72 21.53 -36.24
CA GLU A 13 18.73 20.82 -35.41
C GLU A 13 19.95 21.69 -35.09
N TRP A 14 20.48 22.45 -36.04
CA TRP A 14 21.64 23.31 -35.79
C TRP A 14 21.32 24.44 -34.79
N ILE A 15 20.10 24.99 -34.81
CA ILE A 15 19.64 25.98 -33.82
C ILE A 15 19.49 25.33 -32.46
N SER A 16 18.91 24.13 -32.41
CA SER A 16 18.77 23.35 -31.18
C SER A 16 20.12 23.04 -30.54
N SER A 17 21.11 22.65 -31.34
CA SER A 17 22.49 22.42 -30.91
C SER A 17 23.12 23.70 -30.36
N MET A 18 23.02 24.80 -31.11
CA MET A 18 23.54 26.11 -30.68
C MET A 18 22.90 26.58 -29.36
N ILE A 19 21.57 26.44 -29.20
CA ILE A 19 20.89 26.75 -27.94
C ILE A 19 21.44 25.87 -26.81
N THR A 20 21.60 24.56 -27.04
CA THR A 20 22.13 23.63 -26.03
C THR A 20 23.51 24.07 -25.55
N THR A 21 24.43 24.38 -26.47
CA THR A 21 25.78 24.87 -26.14
C THR A 21 25.74 26.18 -25.36
N CYS A 22 24.96 27.18 -25.79
CA CYS A 22 24.84 28.46 -25.07
C CYS A 22 24.25 28.29 -23.66
N LEU A 23 23.30 27.36 -23.47
CA LEU A 23 22.76 27.07 -22.16
C LEU A 23 23.81 26.44 -21.25
N GLU A 24 24.56 25.46 -21.77
CA GLU A 24 25.58 24.70 -21.04
C GLU A 24 26.78 25.57 -20.66
N ASP A 25 27.34 26.32 -21.61
CA ASP A 25 28.61 27.01 -21.43
C ASP A 25 28.48 28.38 -20.75
N ASP A 26 27.37 29.09 -20.99
CA ASP A 26 27.18 30.47 -20.54
C ASP A 26 26.07 30.59 -19.49
N LEU A 27 24.81 30.30 -19.88
CA LEU A 27 23.66 30.74 -19.08
C LEU A 27 23.53 30.00 -17.74
N LEU A 28 23.75 28.68 -17.71
CA LEU A 28 23.61 27.91 -16.47
C LEU A 28 24.67 28.28 -15.42
N ARG A 29 25.86 28.72 -15.85
CA ARG A 29 26.92 29.21 -14.95
C ARG A 29 26.64 30.60 -14.40
N ALA A 30 25.83 31.40 -15.10
CA ALA A 30 25.50 32.78 -14.76
C ALA A 30 24.12 32.94 -14.07
N LEU A 31 23.49 31.84 -13.61
CA LEU A 31 22.17 31.90 -12.99
C LEU A 31 22.18 32.77 -11.70
N PRO A 32 21.18 33.66 -11.50
CA PRO A 32 21.19 34.62 -10.40
C PRO A 32 20.72 34.00 -9.06
N CYS A 33 21.54 33.14 -8.47
CA CYS A 33 21.22 32.38 -7.24
C CYS A 33 21.08 33.25 -5.97
N HIS A 34 21.56 34.50 -5.99
CA HIS A 34 21.56 35.41 -4.86
C HIS A 34 20.69 36.66 -5.05
N SER A 35 19.92 36.75 -6.15
CA SER A 35 19.07 37.92 -6.39
C SER A 35 17.74 37.82 -5.64
N PRO A 36 17.28 38.88 -4.96
CA PRO A 36 15.93 38.93 -4.38
C PRO A 36 14.87 39.41 -5.38
N HIS A 37 15.24 39.79 -6.61
CA HIS A 37 14.33 40.39 -7.59
C HIS A 37 13.67 39.34 -8.48
N GLN A 38 12.35 39.44 -8.64
CA GLN A 38 11.55 38.50 -9.41
C GLN A 38 11.96 38.45 -10.89
N GLU A 39 12.29 39.60 -11.47
CA GLU A 39 12.71 39.75 -12.87
C GLU A 39 13.98 38.93 -13.13
N ALA A 40 14.96 39.01 -12.23
CA ALA A 40 16.18 38.23 -12.32
C ALA A 40 15.91 36.73 -12.24
N LEU A 41 14.95 36.31 -11.39
CA LEU A 41 14.59 34.90 -11.23
C LEU A 41 13.67 34.35 -12.33
N SER A 42 13.17 35.20 -13.24
CA SER A 42 12.30 34.79 -14.34
C SER A 42 12.96 33.77 -15.27
N VAL A 43 14.30 33.77 -15.35
CA VAL A 43 15.06 32.75 -16.10
C VAL A 43 14.77 31.32 -15.62
N PHE A 44 14.54 31.12 -14.32
CA PHE A 44 14.18 29.81 -13.75
C PHE A 44 12.77 29.34 -14.14
N LEU A 45 11.92 30.25 -14.63
CA LEU A 45 10.60 29.95 -15.17
C LEU A 45 10.65 29.72 -16.69
N LEU A 46 11.58 30.40 -17.38
CA LEU A 46 11.72 30.33 -18.83
C LEU A 46 12.51 29.11 -19.30
N LEU A 47 13.55 28.70 -18.57
CA LEU A 47 14.39 27.55 -18.98
C LEU A 47 13.58 26.26 -19.13
N PRO A 48 12.70 25.87 -18.18
CA PRO A 48 11.86 24.68 -18.33
C PRO A 48 10.90 24.73 -19.53
N GLU A 49 10.68 25.90 -20.13
CA GLU A 49 9.85 26.05 -21.34
C GLU A 49 10.61 25.74 -22.63
N CYS A 50 11.93 25.57 -22.56
CA CYS A 50 12.80 25.28 -23.69
C CYS A 50 12.85 23.76 -23.98
N PRO A 51 12.51 23.29 -25.21
CA PRO A 51 12.48 21.87 -25.53
C PRO A 51 13.79 21.11 -25.30
N VAL A 52 14.95 21.77 -25.42
CA VAL A 52 16.27 21.13 -25.19
C VAL A 52 16.47 20.68 -23.74
N MET A 53 15.77 21.29 -22.78
CA MET A 53 15.78 20.88 -21.37
C MET A 53 15.03 19.55 -21.15
N HIS A 54 14.12 19.19 -22.05
CA HIS A 54 13.33 17.96 -21.98
C HIS A 54 13.97 16.81 -22.78
N ASP A 55 15.07 17.06 -23.49
CA ASP A 55 15.79 16.01 -24.20
C ASP A 55 16.53 15.11 -23.21
N SER A 56 16.27 13.80 -23.29
CA SER A 56 16.88 12.79 -22.42
C SER A 56 18.39 12.66 -22.59
N LYS A 57 19.01 13.29 -23.60
CA LYS A 57 20.48 13.35 -23.77
C LYS A 57 21.10 14.49 -22.96
N ASN A 58 20.33 15.54 -22.69
CA ASN A 58 20.82 16.79 -22.10
C ASN A 58 20.65 16.85 -20.57
N TRP A 59 20.05 15.83 -19.95
CA TRP A 59 19.76 15.83 -18.51
C TRP A 59 20.97 16.13 -17.62
N LYS A 60 22.15 15.58 -17.99
CA LYS A 60 23.37 15.70 -17.20
C LYS A 60 23.98 17.10 -17.28
N ASN A 61 23.95 17.70 -18.46
CA ASN A 61 24.62 18.97 -18.74
C ASN A 61 23.70 20.17 -18.53
N LEU A 62 22.38 19.98 -18.66
CA LEU A 62 21.42 21.07 -18.51
C LEU A 62 20.60 20.97 -17.22
N VAL A 63 19.89 19.85 -17.02
CA VAL A 63 18.91 19.72 -15.93
C VAL A 63 19.59 19.60 -14.56
N VAL A 64 20.71 18.87 -14.47
CA VAL A 64 21.46 18.72 -13.22
C VAL A 64 22.05 20.06 -12.75
N PRO A 65 22.80 20.84 -13.57
CA PRO A 65 23.28 22.16 -13.14
C PRO A 65 22.15 23.13 -12.81
N PHE A 66 21.05 23.09 -13.56
CA PHE A 66 19.85 23.86 -13.24
C PHE A 66 19.28 23.52 -11.84
N ALA A 67 19.17 22.24 -11.50
CA ALA A 67 18.70 21.80 -10.19
C ALA A 67 19.70 22.13 -9.07
N LYS A 68 21.01 22.06 -9.33
CA LYS A 68 22.05 22.49 -8.39
C LYS A 68 21.94 23.99 -8.09
N ALA A 69 21.81 24.82 -9.13
CA ALA A 69 21.64 26.26 -8.98
C ALA A 69 20.44 26.58 -8.06
N VAL A 70 19.30 25.90 -8.24
CA VAL A 70 18.12 26.05 -7.37
C VAL A 70 18.40 25.64 -5.91
N CYS A 71 19.14 24.56 -5.69
CA CYS A 71 19.48 24.08 -4.35
C CYS A 71 20.50 24.97 -3.63
N GLU A 72 21.35 25.68 -4.37
CA GLU A 72 22.39 26.58 -3.87
C GLU A 72 21.89 28.02 -3.69
N MET A 73 20.66 28.32 -4.10
CA MET A 73 20.06 29.66 -3.95
C MET A 73 20.03 30.14 -2.50
N SER A 74 20.16 31.45 -2.33
CA SER A 74 19.93 32.08 -1.02
C SER A 74 18.49 31.79 -0.54
N LYS A 75 18.29 31.72 0.77
CA LYS A 75 16.94 31.52 1.35
C LYS A 75 15.94 32.56 0.82
N GLN A 76 16.36 33.80 0.66
CA GLN A 76 15.49 34.88 0.13
C GLN A 76 15.11 34.63 -1.32
N SER A 77 16.09 34.34 -2.19
CA SER A 77 15.88 34.06 -3.61
C SER A 77 14.97 32.84 -3.82
N LEU A 78 15.19 31.76 -3.06
CA LEU A 78 14.36 30.56 -3.14
C LEU A 78 12.91 30.84 -2.72
N GLN A 79 12.67 31.71 -1.73
CA GLN A 79 11.31 32.09 -1.36
C GLN A 79 10.59 32.89 -2.46
N VAL A 80 11.30 33.79 -3.15
CA VAL A 80 10.74 34.50 -4.30
C VAL A 80 10.42 33.51 -5.43
N LEU A 81 11.34 32.59 -5.75
CA LEU A 81 11.10 31.57 -6.77
C LEU A 81 9.91 30.67 -6.44
N LYS A 82 9.75 30.25 -5.17
CA LYS A 82 8.59 29.49 -4.71
C LYS A 82 7.27 30.23 -4.88
N LYS A 83 7.26 31.55 -4.62
CA LYS A 83 6.09 32.39 -4.89
C LYS A 83 5.77 32.36 -6.39
N CYS A 84 6.77 32.51 -7.25
CA CYS A 84 6.57 32.40 -8.70
C CYS A 84 5.98 31.04 -9.11
N TRP A 85 6.52 29.94 -8.57
CA TRP A 85 5.99 28.59 -8.84
C TRP A 85 4.54 28.40 -8.37
N ALA A 86 4.12 29.05 -7.28
CA ALA A 86 2.74 28.97 -6.78
C ALA A 86 1.71 29.59 -7.75
N PHE A 87 2.15 30.55 -8.57
CA PHE A 87 1.33 31.20 -9.59
C PHE A 87 1.41 30.55 -10.97
N LEU A 88 2.28 29.53 -11.16
CA LEU A 88 2.35 28.83 -12.44
C LEU A 88 1.06 28.05 -12.71
N GLN A 89 0.61 28.11 -13.95
CA GLN A 89 -0.45 27.25 -14.45
C GLN A 89 0.04 25.80 -14.56
N GLU A 90 -0.89 24.85 -14.52
CA GLU A 90 -0.61 23.42 -14.71
C GLU A 90 0.19 23.15 -16.00
N SER A 91 -0.13 23.90 -17.05
CA SER A 91 0.50 23.82 -18.36
C SER A 91 2.00 24.11 -18.34
N SER A 92 2.53 24.81 -17.32
CA SER A 92 3.96 25.13 -17.11
C SER A 92 4.58 24.34 -15.95
N LEU A 93 3.82 24.13 -14.87
CA LEU A 93 4.31 23.39 -13.71
C LEU A 93 4.52 21.91 -14.01
N ASN A 94 3.61 21.28 -14.77
CA ASN A 94 3.73 19.85 -15.10
C ASN A 94 4.97 19.55 -15.96
N PRO A 95 5.26 20.26 -17.07
CA PRO A 95 6.51 20.08 -17.81
C PRO A 95 7.77 20.17 -16.95
N LEU A 96 7.84 21.12 -16.01
CA LEU A 96 8.96 21.25 -15.08
C LEU A 96 9.15 19.99 -14.21
N ILE A 97 8.06 19.41 -13.73
CA ILE A 97 8.09 18.14 -12.98
C ILE A 97 8.55 17.00 -13.90
N GLN A 98 7.99 16.88 -15.10
CA GLN A 98 8.36 15.80 -16.04
C GLN A 98 9.84 15.87 -16.45
N MET A 99 10.38 17.08 -16.66
CA MET A 99 11.80 17.32 -16.93
C MET A 99 12.68 16.76 -15.80
N LEU A 100 12.34 17.06 -14.54
CA LEU A 100 13.08 16.54 -13.39
C LEU A 100 12.94 15.02 -13.24
N LYS A 101 11.75 14.46 -13.49
CA LYS A 101 11.55 13.01 -13.47
C LYS A 101 12.43 12.30 -14.50
N ALA A 102 12.42 12.79 -15.74
CA ALA A 102 13.26 12.25 -16.81
C ALA A 102 14.74 12.29 -16.43
N ALA A 103 15.20 13.41 -15.85
CA ALA A 103 16.57 13.54 -15.38
C ALA A 103 16.92 12.58 -14.22
N ILE A 104 16.00 12.37 -13.25
CA ILE A 104 16.20 11.41 -12.16
C ILE A 104 16.31 9.99 -12.71
N ILE A 105 15.43 9.60 -13.65
CA ILE A 105 15.46 8.28 -14.30
C ILE A 105 16.79 8.09 -15.05
N SER A 106 17.17 9.05 -15.89
CA SER A 106 18.43 8.99 -16.65
C SER A 106 19.66 8.91 -15.75
N GLN A 107 19.70 9.70 -14.67
CA GLN A 107 20.79 9.64 -13.70
C GLN A 107 20.88 8.28 -13.01
N LEU A 108 19.75 7.63 -12.70
CA LEU A 108 19.71 6.30 -12.10
C LEU A 108 20.15 5.19 -13.08
N LEU A 109 19.83 5.33 -14.37
CA LEU A 109 20.24 4.38 -15.41
C LEU A 109 21.73 4.47 -15.76
N HIS A 110 22.33 5.67 -15.67
CA HIS A 110 23.71 5.94 -16.09
C HIS A 110 24.71 6.17 -14.95
N GLN A 111 24.31 6.02 -13.68
CA GLN A 111 25.21 6.22 -12.54
C GLN A 111 26.39 5.24 -12.55
N THR A 112 27.59 5.74 -12.29
CA THR A 112 28.81 4.93 -12.10
C THR A 112 29.18 4.78 -10.62
N LYS A 113 28.27 5.18 -9.71
CA LYS A 113 28.41 5.18 -8.25
C LYS A 113 29.54 6.11 -7.78
N THR A 114 29.72 7.23 -8.46
CA THR A 114 30.68 8.27 -8.07
C THR A 114 30.08 9.23 -7.05
N GLU A 115 30.92 9.96 -6.30
CA GLU A 115 30.44 11.05 -5.42
C GLU A 115 29.64 12.10 -6.20
N GLN A 116 30.04 12.37 -7.44
CA GLN A 116 29.35 13.32 -8.30
C GLN A 116 27.93 12.85 -8.65
N ASP A 117 27.70 11.56 -8.85
CA ASP A 117 26.35 10.99 -9.07
C ASP A 117 25.45 11.23 -7.85
N HIS A 118 25.99 11.03 -6.64
CA HIS A 118 25.24 11.28 -5.41
C HIS A 118 24.84 12.75 -5.28
N CYS A 119 25.76 13.69 -5.58
CA CYS A 119 25.47 15.11 -5.59
C CYS A 119 24.40 15.49 -6.64
N ASN A 120 24.46 14.89 -7.83
CA ASN A 120 23.49 15.13 -8.91
C ASN A 120 22.09 14.67 -8.51
N VAL A 121 21.95 13.44 -8.01
CA VAL A 121 20.66 12.91 -7.54
C VAL A 121 20.12 13.76 -6.40
N LYS A 122 20.97 14.17 -5.44
CA LYS A 122 20.58 15.02 -4.32
C LYS A 122 20.04 16.37 -4.78
N ALA A 123 20.67 16.99 -5.78
CA ALA A 123 20.19 18.25 -6.34
C ALA A 123 18.84 18.10 -7.05
N LEU A 124 18.69 17.08 -7.90
CA LEU A 124 17.42 16.80 -8.61
C LEU A 124 16.27 16.55 -7.63
N LEU A 125 16.48 15.70 -6.62
CA LEU A 125 15.49 15.41 -5.59
C LEU A 125 15.22 16.62 -4.67
N GLY A 126 16.25 17.40 -4.37
CA GLY A 126 16.15 18.64 -3.60
C GLY A 126 15.22 19.65 -4.28
N MET A 127 15.44 19.90 -5.57
CA MET A 127 14.55 20.75 -6.37
C MET A 127 13.13 20.19 -6.45
N MET A 128 12.99 18.88 -6.71
CA MET A 128 11.68 18.23 -6.76
C MET A 128 10.92 18.37 -5.44
N LYS A 129 11.60 18.29 -4.29
CA LYS A 129 11.03 18.49 -2.96
C LYS A 129 10.51 19.91 -2.75
N GLU A 130 11.21 20.92 -3.24
CA GLU A 130 10.74 22.30 -3.14
C GLU A 130 9.50 22.56 -4.02
N LEU A 131 9.46 21.98 -5.22
CA LEU A 131 8.26 22.00 -6.09
C LEU A 131 7.08 21.28 -5.46
N HIS A 132 7.31 20.11 -4.85
CA HIS A 132 6.27 19.36 -4.15
C HIS A 132 5.67 20.15 -2.99
N LYS A 133 6.50 20.82 -2.18
CA LYS A 133 6.04 21.72 -1.11
C LYS A 133 5.15 22.85 -1.64
N VAL A 134 5.54 23.47 -2.76
CA VAL A 134 4.73 24.52 -3.41
C VAL A 134 3.42 23.95 -3.92
N ASN A 135 3.44 22.79 -4.57
CA ASN A 135 2.22 22.14 -5.05
C ASN A 135 1.26 21.80 -3.91
N LYS A 136 1.77 21.22 -2.82
CA LYS A 136 0.98 20.84 -1.64
C LYS A 136 0.29 22.04 -0.98
N ALA A 137 0.90 23.22 -1.01
CA ALA A 137 0.32 24.43 -0.44
C ALA A 137 -0.75 25.08 -1.34
N ASN A 138 -0.73 24.82 -2.64
CA ASN A 138 -1.58 25.51 -3.63
C ASN A 138 -2.53 24.59 -4.40
N CYS A 139 -2.44 23.27 -4.20
CA CYS A 139 -3.24 22.22 -4.84
C CYS A 139 -3.36 22.36 -6.36
N ARG A 140 -2.24 22.70 -7.04
CA ARG A 140 -2.24 22.95 -8.49
C ARG A 140 -2.27 21.68 -9.33
N LEU A 141 -1.57 20.64 -8.90
CA LEU A 141 -1.49 19.35 -9.58
C LEU A 141 -1.88 18.23 -8.63
N PRO A 142 -2.48 17.15 -9.14
CA PRO A 142 -2.70 15.94 -8.36
C PRO A 142 -1.39 15.41 -7.75
N GLU A 143 -1.43 14.93 -6.50
CA GLU A 143 -0.23 14.44 -5.79
C GLU A 143 0.51 13.32 -6.54
N ASN A 144 -0.22 12.43 -7.21
CA ASN A 144 0.35 11.35 -8.02
C ASN A 144 1.18 11.85 -9.22
N THR A 145 1.06 13.14 -9.59
CA THR A 145 1.87 13.78 -10.63
C THR A 145 3.35 13.78 -10.29
N PHE A 146 3.73 13.65 -9.02
CA PHE A 146 5.14 13.56 -8.60
C PHE A 146 5.69 12.13 -8.61
N ASN A 147 4.83 11.10 -8.69
CA ASN A 147 5.25 9.70 -8.66
C ASN A 147 6.12 9.32 -9.87
N ILE A 148 7.22 8.62 -9.63
CA ILE A 148 8.10 8.07 -10.68
C ILE A 148 7.92 6.55 -10.67
N ASN A 149 7.26 6.01 -11.69
CA ASN A 149 6.83 4.62 -11.71
C ASN A 149 8.00 3.64 -11.84
N GLU A 150 9.02 4.06 -12.58
CA GLU A 150 10.24 3.32 -12.90
C GLU A 150 11.08 3.03 -11.66
N LEU A 151 10.98 3.86 -10.60
CA LEU A 151 11.73 3.67 -9.35
C LEU A 151 11.44 2.32 -8.70
N SER A 152 10.23 1.80 -8.87
CA SER A 152 9.87 0.47 -8.39
C SER A 152 10.83 -0.60 -8.91
N ASN A 153 11.37 -0.47 -10.13
CA ASN A 153 12.29 -1.42 -10.74
C ASN A 153 13.75 -0.98 -10.63
N LEU A 154 14.02 0.32 -10.61
CA LEU A 154 15.38 0.86 -10.57
C LEU A 154 16.01 0.87 -9.18
N LEU A 155 15.22 1.02 -8.12
CA LEU A 155 15.73 1.13 -6.75
C LEU A 155 15.84 -0.24 -6.06
N ASN A 156 16.93 -0.41 -5.32
CA ASN A 156 17.04 -1.48 -4.35
C ASN A 156 16.57 -0.99 -2.97
N PHE A 157 15.28 -1.23 -2.67
CA PHE A 157 14.65 -0.81 -1.42
C PHE A 157 15.26 -1.44 -0.16
N TYR A 158 15.91 -2.60 -0.27
CA TYR A 158 16.64 -3.20 0.87
C TYR A 158 17.87 -2.37 1.23
N ILE A 159 18.63 -1.92 0.23
CA ILE A 159 19.79 -1.04 0.46
C ILE A 159 19.32 0.31 1.01
N ASP A 160 18.26 0.89 0.42
CA ASP A 160 17.74 2.20 0.84
C ASP A 160 17.25 2.17 2.30
N ARG A 161 16.41 1.19 2.65
CA ARG A 161 15.91 1.03 4.02
C ARG A 161 17.03 0.67 5.00
N GLY A 162 17.97 -0.17 4.59
CA GLY A 162 19.16 -0.48 5.38
C GLY A 162 19.93 0.79 5.75
N ARG A 163 20.22 1.66 4.77
CA ARG A 163 20.88 2.95 5.00
C ARG A 163 20.13 3.84 5.99
N GLN A 164 18.80 3.86 5.89
CA GLN A 164 17.96 4.64 6.81
C GLN A 164 18.10 4.12 8.24
N LEU A 165 17.99 2.81 8.45
CA LEU A 165 18.15 2.20 9.77
C LEU A 165 19.57 2.38 10.34
N PHE A 166 20.62 2.32 9.50
CA PHE A 166 21.99 2.62 9.94
C PHE A 166 22.14 4.08 10.39
N ARG A 167 21.50 5.02 9.67
CA ARG A 167 21.49 6.44 10.05
C ARG A 167 20.76 6.64 11.38
N ASP A 168 19.57 6.06 11.53
CA ASP A 168 18.73 6.22 12.71
C ASP A 168 19.37 5.61 13.97
N ASN A 169 20.19 4.57 13.81
CA ASN A 169 20.98 3.96 14.89
C ASN A 169 22.35 4.64 15.14
N HIS A 170 22.63 5.80 14.52
CA HIS A 170 23.90 6.54 14.65
C HIS A 170 25.16 5.75 14.27
N LEU A 171 25.04 4.76 13.38
CA LEU A 171 26.16 3.90 12.95
C LEU A 171 26.89 4.43 11.70
N ILE A 172 26.64 5.68 11.29
CA ILE A 172 27.32 6.31 10.14
C ILE A 172 28.43 7.25 10.65
N PRO A 173 29.70 7.03 10.28
CA PRO A 173 30.77 8.00 10.52
C PRO A 173 30.46 9.32 9.80
N ALA A 174 30.61 10.45 10.50
CA ALA A 174 30.20 11.78 10.04
C ALA A 174 30.95 12.30 8.78
N GLU A 175 31.98 11.61 8.31
CA GLU A 175 32.97 12.15 7.35
C GLU A 175 32.87 11.58 5.93
N THR A 176 31.88 10.73 5.62
CA THR A 176 31.69 10.24 4.24
C THR A 176 30.49 10.92 3.55
N PRO A 177 30.58 11.27 2.24
CA PRO A 177 29.41 11.71 1.50
C PRO A 177 28.35 10.61 1.54
N SER A 178 27.32 10.80 2.35
CA SER A 178 26.30 9.77 2.54
C SER A 178 25.51 9.61 1.24
N PRO A 179 25.38 8.39 0.70
CA PRO A 179 24.51 8.13 -0.44
C PRO A 179 23.09 8.63 -0.16
N VAL A 180 22.39 9.09 -1.20
CA VAL A 180 21.00 9.54 -1.09
C VAL A 180 20.13 8.39 -0.57
N ILE A 181 19.27 8.71 0.41
CA ILE A 181 18.19 7.85 0.90
C ILE A 181 16.90 8.32 0.23
N PHE A 182 16.38 7.53 -0.70
CA PHE A 182 15.18 7.87 -1.46
C PHE A 182 13.93 7.89 -0.59
N SER A 183 13.91 7.10 0.50
CA SER A 183 12.84 7.12 1.50
C SER A 183 12.65 8.48 2.19
N ASP A 184 13.63 9.40 2.11
CA ASP A 184 13.48 10.79 2.57
C ASP A 184 12.58 11.64 1.63
N PHE A 185 12.20 11.09 0.47
CA PHE A 185 11.40 11.71 -0.59
C PHE A 185 10.18 10.87 -0.97
N PRO A 186 9.31 10.47 -0.03
CA PRO A 186 8.26 9.47 -0.28
C PRO A 186 7.19 9.88 -1.31
N PHE A 187 7.07 11.18 -1.61
CA PHE A 187 6.13 11.72 -2.59
C PHE A 187 6.49 11.37 -4.04
N ILE A 188 7.71 10.87 -4.31
CA ILE A 188 8.09 10.36 -5.64
C ILE A 188 7.76 8.88 -5.81
N PHE A 189 7.41 8.18 -4.74
CA PHE A 189 7.10 6.76 -4.79
C PHE A 189 5.65 6.54 -5.19
N ASN A 190 5.43 5.71 -6.21
CA ASN A 190 4.12 5.14 -6.44
C ASN A 190 3.79 4.07 -5.39
N SER A 191 2.54 3.62 -5.37
CA SER A 191 2.02 2.65 -4.40
C SER A 191 2.83 1.35 -4.40
N LEU A 192 3.27 0.88 -5.58
CA LEU A 192 4.14 -0.29 -5.71
C LEU A 192 5.48 -0.08 -4.99
N SER A 193 6.13 1.07 -5.19
CA SER A 193 7.41 1.41 -4.55
C SER A 193 7.29 1.46 -3.02
N LYS A 194 6.20 2.03 -2.51
CA LYS A 194 5.91 2.06 -1.06
C LYS A 194 5.71 0.66 -0.47
N ILE A 195 5.05 -0.23 -1.20
CA ILE A 195 4.92 -1.65 -0.81
C ILE A 195 6.27 -2.37 -0.87
N LYS A 196 7.12 -2.10 -1.88
CA LYS A 196 8.49 -2.66 -1.92
C LYS A 196 9.32 -2.16 -0.73
N LEU A 197 9.15 -0.90 -0.32
CA LEU A 197 9.80 -0.33 0.85
C LEU A 197 9.32 -0.98 2.16
N LEU A 198 8.00 -1.18 2.34
CA LEU A 198 7.44 -1.89 3.49
C LEU A 198 7.93 -3.35 3.57
N GLN A 199 8.04 -4.02 2.42
CA GLN A 199 8.62 -5.37 2.34
C GLN A 199 10.10 -5.38 2.75
N ALA A 200 10.88 -4.39 2.30
CA ALA A 200 12.27 -4.27 2.68
C ALA A 200 12.41 -4.06 4.20
N ASP A 201 11.60 -3.19 4.79
CA ASP A 201 11.56 -2.95 6.23
C ASP A 201 11.27 -4.23 7.02
N SER A 202 10.20 -4.93 6.66
CA SER A 202 9.77 -6.16 7.35
C SER A 202 10.84 -7.24 7.26
N HIS A 203 11.42 -7.43 6.06
CA HIS A 203 12.48 -8.42 5.86
C HIS A 203 13.76 -8.10 6.64
N ILE A 204 14.20 -6.84 6.67
CA ILE A 204 15.38 -6.43 7.43
C ILE A 204 15.15 -6.68 8.93
N LYS A 205 13.97 -6.34 9.45
CA LYS A 205 13.60 -6.60 10.85
C LYS A 205 13.59 -8.09 11.18
N MET A 206 13.04 -8.93 10.29
CA MET A 206 13.09 -10.39 10.42
C MET A 206 14.53 -10.91 10.46
N GLN A 207 15.39 -10.45 9.56
CA GLN A 207 16.80 -10.84 9.54
C GLN A 207 17.57 -10.37 10.78
N MET A 208 17.30 -9.15 11.26
CA MET A 208 17.92 -8.64 12.49
C MET A 208 17.48 -9.46 13.71
N SER A 209 16.19 -9.80 13.80
CA SER A 209 15.65 -10.64 14.87
C SER A 209 16.24 -12.05 14.85
N GLU A 210 16.33 -12.65 13.67
CA GLU A 210 16.95 -13.97 13.45
C GLU A 210 18.43 -13.97 13.86
N LYS A 211 19.22 -13.00 13.38
CA LYS A 211 20.63 -12.85 13.77
C LYS A 211 20.79 -12.70 15.28
N LYS A 212 19.96 -11.85 15.91
CA LYS A 212 19.97 -11.66 17.36
C LYS A 212 19.66 -12.95 18.12
N ALA A 213 18.69 -13.74 17.65
CA ALA A 213 18.36 -15.04 18.25
C ALA A 213 19.52 -16.03 18.17
N TYR A 214 20.17 -16.16 17.00
CA TYR A 214 21.35 -17.02 16.84
C TYR A 214 22.55 -16.56 17.68
N MET A 215 22.77 -15.24 17.79
CA MET A 215 23.83 -14.70 18.65
C MET A 215 23.58 -15.05 20.13
N LEU A 216 22.37 -14.84 20.63
CA LEU A 216 21.98 -15.21 22.00
C LEU A 216 22.06 -16.72 22.23
N MET A 217 21.70 -17.52 21.22
CA MET A 217 21.85 -18.98 21.27
C MET A 217 23.32 -19.38 21.43
N HIS A 218 24.21 -18.79 20.63
CA HIS A 218 25.65 -19.05 20.73
C HIS A 218 26.22 -18.63 22.10
N GLU A 219 25.81 -17.47 22.63
CA GLU A 219 26.19 -17.02 23.98
C GLU A 219 25.69 -17.96 25.08
N THR A 220 24.45 -18.44 24.99
CA THR A 220 23.84 -19.36 25.97
C THR A 220 24.58 -20.69 26.01
N ILE A 221 24.95 -21.22 24.83
CA ILE A 221 25.75 -22.46 24.70
C ILE A 221 27.14 -22.26 25.30
N LEU A 222 27.82 -21.14 25.02
CA LEU A 222 29.12 -20.82 25.60
C LEU A 222 29.07 -20.66 27.13
N GLN A 223 27.99 -20.06 27.65
CA GLN A 223 27.80 -19.81 29.08
C GLN A 223 27.24 -21.02 29.85
N LYS A 224 26.93 -22.15 29.19
CA LYS A 224 26.31 -23.35 29.79
C LYS A 224 25.10 -23.04 30.68
N LYS A 225 24.25 -22.09 30.27
CA LYS A 225 23.00 -21.84 30.97
C LYS A 225 21.98 -22.92 30.60
N ASP A 226 21.20 -23.39 31.56
CA ASP A 226 20.08 -24.34 31.37
C ASP A 226 18.85 -23.71 30.69
N GLU A 227 18.93 -22.44 30.27
CA GLU A 227 17.86 -21.75 29.57
C GLU A 227 17.80 -22.15 28.09
N PHE A 228 16.60 -22.45 27.59
CA PHE A 228 16.42 -22.68 26.16
C PHE A 228 16.65 -21.39 25.39
N PRO A 229 17.46 -21.42 24.31
CA PRO A 229 17.72 -20.24 23.51
C PRO A 229 16.43 -19.73 22.86
N PRO A 230 16.27 -18.41 22.70
CA PRO A 230 15.06 -17.83 22.11
C PRO A 230 14.91 -18.30 20.66
N SER A 231 13.72 -18.81 20.32
CA SER A 231 13.41 -19.23 18.95
C SER A 231 13.54 -18.05 17.96
N PRO A 232 14.20 -18.23 16.80
CA PRO A 232 14.28 -17.21 15.75
C PRO A 232 12.94 -17.00 15.02
N ARG A 233 11.95 -17.87 15.25
CA ARG A 233 10.65 -17.88 14.60
C ARG A 233 9.53 -17.64 15.61
N PHE A 234 8.48 -16.95 15.19
CA PHE A 234 7.25 -16.81 15.95
C PHE A 234 6.23 -17.85 15.45
N ILE A 235 5.98 -18.87 16.26
CA ILE A 235 5.17 -20.03 15.87
C ILE A 235 3.78 -19.91 16.49
N LEU A 236 2.75 -19.96 15.64
CA LEU A 236 1.34 -20.02 16.05
C LEU A 236 0.77 -21.41 15.78
N ARG A 237 0.45 -22.15 16.85
CA ARG A 237 -0.16 -23.49 16.77
C ARG A 237 -1.66 -23.40 16.96
N VAL A 238 -2.43 -23.70 15.92
CA VAL A 238 -3.88 -23.47 15.91
C VAL A 238 -4.66 -24.70 15.46
N ARG A 239 -5.85 -24.91 16.01
CA ARG A 239 -6.80 -25.93 15.54
C ARG A 239 -7.88 -25.27 14.71
N ARG A 240 -8.24 -25.87 13.57
CA ARG A 240 -9.34 -25.40 12.70
C ARG A 240 -10.63 -25.15 13.50
N SER A 241 -11.00 -26.07 14.39
CA SER A 241 -12.21 -25.99 15.23
C SER A 241 -12.18 -24.90 16.31
N ARG A 242 -11.01 -24.34 16.64
CA ARG A 242 -10.82 -23.32 17.69
C ARG A 242 -9.89 -22.20 17.26
N LEU A 243 -9.90 -21.88 15.96
CA LEU A 243 -8.93 -21.02 15.29
C LEU A 243 -8.73 -19.69 16.02
N VAL A 244 -9.81 -18.91 16.17
CA VAL A 244 -9.79 -17.60 16.82
C VAL A 244 -9.31 -17.70 18.28
N LYS A 245 -9.83 -18.67 19.03
CA LYS A 245 -9.49 -18.83 20.46
C LYS A 245 -8.01 -19.16 20.67
N ASP A 246 -7.47 -20.10 19.88
CA ASP A 246 -6.07 -20.53 20.01
C ASP A 246 -5.11 -19.43 19.54
N ALA A 247 -5.42 -18.72 18.45
CA ALA A 247 -4.61 -17.61 17.93
C ALA A 247 -4.58 -16.42 18.91
N LEU A 248 -5.75 -15.96 19.37
CA LEU A 248 -5.84 -14.81 20.28
C LEU A 248 -5.15 -15.08 21.63
N ARG A 249 -5.21 -16.32 22.14
CA ARG A 249 -4.48 -16.71 23.36
C ARG A 249 -2.96 -16.55 23.18
N GLN A 250 -2.41 -17.09 22.10
CA GLN A 250 -0.97 -17.03 21.82
C GLN A 250 -0.51 -15.59 21.57
N LEU A 251 -1.26 -14.81 20.78
CA LEU A 251 -0.98 -13.39 20.56
C LEU A 251 -0.99 -12.58 21.85
N SER A 252 -1.86 -12.93 22.81
CA SER A 252 -1.91 -12.25 24.11
C SER A 252 -0.72 -12.54 25.03
N GLN A 253 0.05 -13.59 24.73
CA GLN A 253 1.23 -14.03 25.48
C GLN A 253 2.55 -13.65 24.79
N ALA A 254 2.50 -13.25 23.52
CA ALA A 254 3.66 -12.91 22.72
C ALA A 254 4.30 -11.58 23.14
N GLU A 255 5.62 -11.50 23.05
CA GLU A 255 6.37 -10.28 23.33
C GLU A 255 6.46 -9.38 22.09
N ALA A 256 6.80 -8.09 22.29
CA ALA A 256 6.97 -7.14 21.18
C ALA A 256 8.00 -7.63 20.14
N THR A 257 9.05 -8.27 20.63
CA THR A 257 10.19 -8.80 19.85
C THR A 257 9.79 -9.98 18.98
N ASP A 258 8.74 -10.72 19.35
CA ASP A 258 8.24 -11.86 18.58
C ASP A 258 7.60 -11.43 17.26
N PHE A 259 6.95 -10.26 17.22
CA PHE A 259 6.24 -9.80 16.03
C PHE A 259 7.17 -9.43 14.86
N CYS A 260 8.45 -9.20 15.16
CA CYS A 260 9.48 -8.98 14.15
C CYS A 260 10.12 -10.27 13.65
N LYS A 261 9.80 -11.45 14.23
CA LYS A 261 10.33 -12.75 13.79
C LYS A 261 9.60 -13.25 12.55
N VAL A 262 10.18 -14.24 11.88
CA VAL A 262 9.49 -14.98 10.80
C VAL A 262 8.28 -15.71 11.40
N LEU A 263 7.08 -15.39 10.90
CA LEU A 263 5.83 -16.03 11.33
C LEU A 263 5.71 -17.41 10.70
N VAL A 264 5.47 -18.42 11.54
CA VAL A 264 5.14 -19.79 11.13
C VAL A 264 3.78 -20.13 11.72
N VAL A 265 2.85 -20.59 10.87
CA VAL A 265 1.54 -21.05 11.32
C VAL A 265 1.46 -22.56 11.17
N GLU A 266 1.12 -23.23 12.26
CA GLU A 266 0.99 -24.69 12.35
C GLU A 266 -0.46 -25.04 12.64
N PHE A 267 -1.16 -25.61 11.65
CA PHE A 267 -2.44 -26.27 11.91
C PHE A 267 -2.18 -27.64 12.53
N ILE A 268 -2.68 -27.83 13.76
CA ILE A 268 -2.47 -29.09 14.49
C ILE A 268 -3.09 -30.24 13.69
N ASN A 269 -2.31 -31.31 13.49
CA ASN A 269 -2.61 -32.48 12.67
C ASN A 269 -2.55 -32.28 11.14
N GLU A 270 -1.95 -31.18 10.65
CA GLU A 270 -1.67 -30.96 9.22
C GLU A 270 -0.14 -30.98 8.96
N ILE A 271 0.31 -31.53 7.82
CA ILE A 271 1.73 -31.91 7.58
C ILE A 271 2.60 -30.73 7.08
N CYS A 272 2.09 -29.50 6.99
CA CYS A 272 2.83 -28.40 6.34
C CYS A 272 2.97 -27.12 7.18
N PRO A 273 3.91 -27.07 8.15
CA PRO A 273 4.19 -25.85 8.94
C PRO A 273 4.78 -24.69 8.14
N GLU A 274 5.60 -24.96 7.11
CA GLU A 274 6.60 -24.00 6.61
C GLU A 274 6.25 -23.33 5.27
N SER A 275 5.00 -23.40 4.82
CA SER A 275 4.57 -22.80 3.54
C SER A 275 3.94 -21.42 3.72
N GLY A 276 4.38 -20.42 2.93
CA GLY A 276 3.76 -19.08 2.92
C GLY A 276 2.26 -19.07 2.56
N GLY A 277 1.77 -20.13 1.90
CA GLY A 277 0.34 -20.34 1.66
C GLY A 277 -0.46 -20.62 2.95
N VAL A 278 0.16 -21.25 3.95
CA VAL A 278 -0.48 -21.60 5.23
C VAL A 278 -0.76 -20.34 6.06
N SER A 279 0.22 -19.44 6.14
CA SER A 279 0.03 -18.14 6.80
C SER A 279 -1.04 -17.30 6.11
N SER A 280 -1.13 -17.38 4.78
CA SER A 280 -2.14 -16.66 3.99
C SER A 280 -3.55 -17.17 4.28
N GLU A 281 -3.73 -18.50 4.27
CA GLU A 281 -4.99 -19.15 4.62
C GLU A 281 -5.38 -18.83 6.06
N PHE A 282 -4.41 -18.85 6.99
CA PHE A 282 -4.64 -18.49 8.39
C PHE A 282 -5.24 -17.09 8.53
N PHE A 283 -4.65 -16.06 7.91
CA PHE A 283 -5.19 -14.72 7.97
C PHE A 283 -6.58 -14.64 7.33
N HIS A 284 -6.77 -15.26 6.16
CA HIS A 284 -8.07 -15.30 5.49
C HIS A 284 -9.16 -15.88 6.41
N CYS A 285 -8.95 -17.09 6.97
CA CYS A 285 -9.92 -17.74 7.84
C CYS A 285 -10.14 -16.98 9.16
N MET A 286 -9.07 -16.41 9.73
CA MET A 286 -9.17 -15.60 10.96
C MET A 286 -10.05 -14.37 10.74
N PHE A 287 -9.80 -13.61 9.68
CA PHE A 287 -10.57 -12.41 9.39
C PHE A 287 -11.99 -12.74 8.95
N GLU A 288 -12.19 -13.76 8.11
CA GLU A 288 -13.52 -14.23 7.73
C GLU A 288 -14.38 -14.58 8.97
N GLU A 289 -13.82 -15.29 9.95
CA GLU A 289 -14.57 -15.64 11.17
C GLU A 289 -14.83 -14.43 12.07
N MET A 290 -13.82 -13.58 12.31
CA MET A 290 -13.95 -12.44 13.23
C MET A 290 -14.79 -11.28 12.67
N THR A 291 -14.98 -11.23 11.36
CA THR A 291 -15.78 -10.21 10.66
C THR A 291 -17.18 -10.70 10.30
N LYS A 292 -17.62 -11.85 10.84
CA LYS A 292 -19.02 -12.26 10.73
C LYS A 292 -19.91 -11.42 11.64
N PRO A 293 -21.09 -10.97 11.18
CA PRO A 293 -22.07 -10.30 12.04
C PRO A 293 -22.40 -11.11 13.31
N GLU A 294 -22.46 -12.43 13.20
CA GLU A 294 -22.75 -13.36 14.31
C GLU A 294 -21.65 -13.39 15.37
N TYR A 295 -20.39 -13.13 14.98
CA TYR A 295 -19.27 -13.01 15.90
C TYR A 295 -19.39 -11.75 16.77
N GLY A 296 -20.11 -10.71 16.29
CA GLY A 296 -20.54 -9.56 17.07
C GLY A 296 -19.44 -8.56 17.43
N MET A 297 -18.29 -8.61 16.75
CA MET A 297 -17.18 -7.68 16.99
C MET A 297 -17.37 -6.32 16.31
N PHE A 298 -18.02 -6.30 15.16
CA PHE A 298 -18.29 -5.10 14.36
C PHE A 298 -19.78 -4.93 14.12
N MET A 299 -20.18 -3.70 13.82
CA MET A 299 -21.53 -3.35 13.39
C MET A 299 -21.56 -3.11 11.87
N TYR A 300 -22.73 -3.31 11.28
CA TYR A 300 -23.01 -3.11 9.85
C TYR A 300 -24.22 -2.17 9.76
N PRO A 301 -24.01 -0.86 9.49
CA PRO A 301 -25.10 0.11 9.46
C PRO A 301 -26.24 -0.25 8.51
N GLU A 302 -25.90 -0.84 7.36
CA GLU A 302 -26.87 -1.25 6.34
C GLU A 302 -26.54 -2.66 5.82
N MET A 303 -27.52 -3.35 5.24
CA MET A 303 -27.28 -4.66 4.63
C MET A 303 -26.27 -4.54 3.48
N GLY A 304 -25.15 -5.26 3.59
CA GLY A 304 -24.07 -5.23 2.58
C GLY A 304 -23.15 -4.01 2.69
N SER A 305 -23.28 -3.17 3.72
CA SER A 305 -22.36 -2.06 3.95
C SER A 305 -20.99 -2.52 4.44
N CYS A 306 -20.03 -1.59 4.44
CA CYS A 306 -18.79 -1.76 5.19
C CYS A 306 -19.08 -2.01 6.68
N MET A 307 -18.15 -2.71 7.33
CA MET A 307 -18.15 -2.91 8.77
C MET A 307 -17.53 -1.70 9.49
N TRP A 308 -18.02 -1.43 10.70
CA TRP A 308 -17.44 -0.40 11.57
C TRP A 308 -17.39 -0.84 13.03
N PHE A 309 -16.60 -0.12 13.82
CA PHE A 309 -16.55 -0.35 15.26
C PHE A 309 -17.89 0.00 15.91
N PRO A 310 -18.40 -0.81 16.85
CA PRO A 310 -19.65 -0.51 17.54
C PRO A 310 -19.43 0.58 18.59
N ALA A 311 -20.45 1.41 18.84
CA ALA A 311 -20.47 2.35 19.96
C ALA A 311 -20.58 1.60 21.29
N LYS A 312 -21.30 0.47 21.30
CA LYS A 312 -21.42 -0.45 22.44
C LYS A 312 -20.82 -1.82 22.11
N PRO A 313 -19.53 -2.06 22.41
CA PRO A 313 -18.89 -3.33 22.10
C PRO A 313 -19.49 -4.48 22.92
N LYS A 314 -19.87 -5.57 22.25
CA LYS A 314 -20.24 -6.84 22.91
C LYS A 314 -19.02 -7.57 23.47
N PRO A 315 -17.89 -7.69 22.73
CA PRO A 315 -16.69 -8.34 23.25
C PRO A 315 -15.84 -7.38 24.10
N GLU A 316 -14.98 -7.94 24.94
CA GLU A 316 -14.01 -7.18 25.72
C GLU A 316 -13.11 -6.30 24.83
N LYS A 317 -12.79 -5.09 25.31
CA LYS A 317 -11.91 -4.12 24.63
C LYS A 317 -10.57 -4.73 24.17
N LYS A 318 -10.00 -5.63 24.97
CA LYS A 318 -8.75 -6.35 24.64
C LYS A 318 -8.83 -7.10 23.30
N ARG A 319 -10.01 -7.58 22.88
CA ARG A 319 -10.15 -8.26 21.58
C ARG A 319 -9.90 -7.32 20.40
N TYR A 320 -10.26 -6.04 20.51
CA TYR A 320 -9.96 -5.04 19.48
C TYR A 320 -8.46 -4.78 19.37
N PHE A 321 -7.74 -4.75 20.51
CA PHE A 321 -6.27 -4.72 20.51
C PHE A 321 -5.65 -5.93 19.83
N LEU A 322 -6.12 -7.15 20.13
CA LEU A 322 -5.60 -8.35 19.47
C LEU A 322 -5.94 -8.39 17.97
N PHE A 323 -7.11 -7.90 17.56
CA PHE A 323 -7.47 -7.77 16.14
C PHE A 323 -6.60 -6.73 15.43
N GLY A 324 -6.30 -5.60 16.09
CA GLY A 324 -5.30 -4.65 15.62
C GLY A 324 -3.94 -5.31 15.37
N MET A 325 -3.46 -6.11 16.33
CA MET A 325 -2.22 -6.88 16.16
C MET A 325 -2.30 -7.87 15.00
N LEU A 326 -3.43 -8.55 14.80
CA LEU A 326 -3.64 -9.43 13.65
C LEU A 326 -3.55 -8.67 12.31
N CYS A 327 -4.19 -7.50 12.20
CA CYS A 327 -4.08 -6.66 11.01
C CYS A 327 -2.64 -6.20 10.76
N GLY A 328 -1.93 -5.76 11.81
CA GLY A 328 -0.52 -5.40 11.72
C GLY A 328 0.37 -6.57 11.32
N LEU A 329 0.16 -7.75 11.92
CA LEU A 329 0.91 -8.97 11.60
C LEU A 329 0.65 -9.44 10.16
N SER A 330 -0.59 -9.33 9.67
CA SER A 330 -0.92 -9.60 8.27
C SER A 330 -0.13 -8.70 7.34
N LEU A 331 -0.14 -7.38 7.59
CA LEU A 331 0.57 -6.39 6.78
C LEU A 331 2.09 -6.59 6.80
N PHE A 332 2.66 -6.81 7.99
CA PHE A 332 4.10 -7.07 8.19
C PHE A 332 4.57 -8.32 7.43
N ASN A 333 3.74 -9.36 7.38
CA ASN A 333 4.02 -10.59 6.63
C ASN A 333 3.58 -10.52 5.16
N LEU A 334 3.19 -9.34 4.66
CA LEU A 334 2.73 -9.13 3.28
C LEU A 334 1.62 -10.12 2.91
N ASN A 335 0.65 -10.27 3.79
CA ASN A 335 -0.61 -10.96 3.54
C ASN A 335 -1.73 -9.94 3.32
N VAL A 336 -2.63 -10.27 2.40
CA VAL A 336 -3.85 -9.51 2.14
C VAL A 336 -5.05 -10.34 2.52
N ALA A 337 -6.08 -9.67 3.06
CA ALA A 337 -7.34 -10.32 3.39
C ALA A 337 -8.50 -9.33 3.27
N ASN A 338 -9.68 -9.86 2.97
CA ASN A 338 -10.87 -9.03 2.83
C ASN A 338 -11.29 -8.45 4.19
N LEU A 339 -11.00 -7.18 4.42
CA LEU A 339 -11.44 -6.42 5.58
C LEU A 339 -12.36 -5.29 5.08
N PRO A 340 -13.69 -5.45 5.15
CA PRO A 340 -14.63 -4.52 4.54
C PRO A 340 -14.81 -3.24 5.37
N PHE A 341 -13.72 -2.61 5.82
CA PHE A 341 -13.76 -1.28 6.40
C PHE A 341 -13.80 -0.20 5.32
N PRO A 342 -14.43 0.96 5.59
CA PRO A 342 -14.36 2.10 4.69
C PRO A 342 -12.96 2.73 4.71
N LEU A 343 -12.67 3.60 3.74
CA LEU A 343 -11.43 4.38 3.65
C LEU A 343 -11.14 5.18 4.94
N ALA A 344 -12.19 5.52 5.69
CA ALA A 344 -12.13 6.16 7.01
C ALA A 344 -11.13 5.49 7.97
N LEU A 345 -11.07 4.14 7.98
CA LEU A 345 -10.15 3.42 8.87
C LEU A 345 -8.69 3.77 8.55
N TYR A 346 -8.35 3.73 7.26
CA TYR A 346 -6.99 3.95 6.78
C TYR A 346 -6.59 5.42 6.92
N LYS A 347 -7.54 6.34 6.74
CA LYS A 347 -7.35 7.76 7.10
C LYS A 347 -6.98 7.92 8.57
N LYS A 348 -7.75 7.30 9.48
CA LYS A 348 -7.47 7.39 10.92
C LYS A 348 -6.13 6.75 11.31
N LEU A 349 -5.71 5.66 10.66
CA LEU A 349 -4.37 5.06 10.82
C LEU A 349 -3.23 5.94 10.26
N LEU A 350 -3.55 7.00 9.51
CA LEU A 350 -2.58 7.95 8.98
C LEU A 350 -2.77 9.36 9.59
N ASP A 351 -3.48 9.44 10.72
CA ASP A 351 -3.85 10.69 11.40
C ASP A 351 -4.64 11.69 10.52
N GLN A 352 -5.34 11.19 9.51
CA GLN A 352 -6.21 11.98 8.64
C GLN A 352 -7.66 11.94 9.14
N LYS A 353 -8.36 13.06 9.01
CA LYS A 353 -9.77 13.17 9.42
C LYS A 353 -10.68 12.53 8.37
N PRO A 354 -11.62 11.66 8.77
CA PRO A 354 -12.70 11.22 7.89
C PRO A 354 -13.56 12.39 7.41
N SER A 355 -14.15 12.25 6.22
CA SER A 355 -15.02 13.21 5.56
C SER A 355 -16.41 12.62 5.30
N LEU A 356 -17.29 13.43 4.71
CA LEU A 356 -18.64 12.98 4.33
C LEU A 356 -18.60 11.85 3.28
N GLU A 357 -17.59 11.84 2.41
CA GLU A 357 -17.40 10.76 1.42
C GLU A 357 -17.13 9.41 2.10
N ASP A 358 -16.38 9.42 3.20
CA ASP A 358 -16.13 8.20 3.97
C ASP A 358 -17.42 7.70 4.65
N LEU A 359 -18.33 8.61 5.03
CA LEU A 359 -19.64 8.24 5.56
C LEU A 359 -20.56 7.70 4.47
N LYS A 360 -20.52 8.24 3.25
CA LYS A 360 -21.24 7.68 2.10
C LYS A 360 -20.79 6.25 1.78
N GLU A 361 -19.51 5.94 1.98
CA GLU A 361 -18.99 4.57 1.85
C GLU A 361 -19.51 3.66 2.98
N LEU A 362 -19.49 4.14 4.22
CA LEU A 362 -19.94 3.36 5.38
C LEU A 362 -21.46 3.15 5.39
N SER A 363 -22.24 4.18 5.06
CA SER A 363 -23.71 4.19 5.06
C SER A 363 -24.18 5.13 3.95
N PRO A 364 -24.43 4.60 2.73
CA PRO A 364 -24.85 5.40 1.59
C PRO A 364 -26.12 6.22 1.87
N ARG A 365 -27.08 5.67 2.62
CA ARG A 365 -28.33 6.38 2.94
C ARG A 365 -28.08 7.56 3.86
N LEU A 366 -27.34 7.37 4.95
CA LEU A 366 -27.02 8.45 5.88
C LEU A 366 -26.13 9.51 5.22
N GLY A 367 -25.11 9.09 4.47
CA GLY A 367 -24.24 10.00 3.73
C GLY A 367 -24.99 10.85 2.70
N LYS A 368 -25.97 10.27 1.99
CA LYS A 368 -26.84 11.01 1.07
C LYS A 368 -27.74 12.01 1.80
N SER A 369 -28.36 11.60 2.90
CA SER A 369 -29.22 12.49 3.71
C SER A 369 -28.46 13.71 4.25
N LEU A 370 -27.22 13.53 4.74
CA LEU A 370 -26.41 14.66 5.20
C LEU A 370 -25.90 15.54 4.05
N GLN A 371 -25.70 14.97 2.87
CA GLN A 371 -25.41 15.77 1.67
C GLN A 371 -26.61 16.64 1.29
N GLU A 372 -27.83 16.09 1.34
CA GLU A 372 -29.06 16.85 1.08
C GLU A 372 -29.21 18.02 2.07
N VAL A 373 -28.89 17.82 3.36
CA VAL A 373 -28.88 18.92 4.36
C VAL A 373 -27.88 20.03 3.98
N LEU A 374 -26.70 19.69 3.44
CA LEU A 374 -25.73 20.68 3.01
C LEU A 374 -26.17 21.45 1.77
N ASP A 375 -26.80 20.75 0.83
CA ASP A 375 -27.22 21.26 -0.46
C ASP A 375 -28.54 22.05 -0.38
N ASP A 376 -29.33 21.84 0.68
CA ASP A 376 -30.58 22.55 0.93
C ASP A 376 -30.34 24.05 1.17
N ALA A 377 -31.04 24.88 0.41
CA ALA A 377 -30.95 26.34 0.41
C ALA A 377 -32.11 27.03 1.15
N ALA A 378 -33.09 26.29 1.67
CA ALA A 378 -34.22 26.84 2.40
C ALA A 378 -33.80 27.33 3.79
N ASP A 379 -34.39 28.42 4.27
CA ASP A 379 -34.02 29.00 5.58
C ASP A 379 -34.60 28.21 6.77
N ASP A 380 -35.56 27.31 6.53
CA ASP A 380 -36.36 26.58 7.53
C ASP A 380 -36.04 25.09 7.65
N ILE A 381 -34.85 24.63 7.21
CA ILE A 381 -34.42 23.21 7.20
C ILE A 381 -34.76 22.48 8.50
N GLY A 382 -34.40 23.05 9.65
CA GLY A 382 -34.57 22.43 10.97
C GLY A 382 -36.03 22.27 11.37
N ASP A 383 -36.89 23.20 10.98
CA ASP A 383 -38.32 23.17 11.30
C ASP A 383 -39.10 22.33 10.29
N ALA A 384 -38.77 22.44 9.00
CA ALA A 384 -39.39 21.68 7.92
C ALA A 384 -39.05 20.17 7.98
N LEU A 385 -37.80 19.84 8.32
CA LEU A 385 -37.32 18.45 8.39
C LEU A 385 -37.20 17.92 9.83
N CYS A 386 -37.53 18.75 10.84
CA CYS A 386 -37.40 18.42 12.26
C CYS A 386 -35.98 17.98 12.69
N ILE A 387 -34.94 18.45 12.00
CA ILE A 387 -33.54 18.09 12.26
C ILE A 387 -32.97 18.97 13.38
N ARG A 388 -32.36 18.32 14.37
CA ARG A 388 -31.74 18.95 15.54
C ARG A 388 -30.33 18.41 15.71
N PHE A 389 -29.53 19.01 16.61
CA PHE A 389 -28.21 18.49 16.98
C PHE A 389 -28.28 17.23 17.87
N SER A 390 -29.19 16.31 17.56
CA SER A 390 -29.36 15.02 18.21
C SER A 390 -29.55 13.96 17.14
N ILE A 391 -28.92 12.80 17.29
CA ILE A 391 -28.89 11.75 16.26
C ILE A 391 -29.19 10.39 16.86
N HIS A 392 -29.69 9.49 16.02
CA HIS A 392 -29.82 8.07 16.33
C HIS A 392 -28.66 7.28 15.69
N TRP A 393 -27.79 6.70 16.50
CA TRP A 393 -26.65 5.90 16.02
C TRP A 393 -26.38 4.69 16.91
N ASP A 394 -26.18 3.53 16.28
CA ASP A 394 -25.93 2.23 16.95
C ASP A 394 -26.93 1.96 18.11
N GLN A 395 -28.22 2.17 17.83
CA GLN A 395 -29.35 1.97 18.75
C GLN A 395 -29.38 2.95 19.94
N ASN A 396 -28.74 4.12 19.82
CA ASN A 396 -28.72 5.15 20.87
C ASN A 396 -29.06 6.52 20.31
N ASP A 397 -29.87 7.27 21.04
CA ASP A 397 -30.08 8.70 20.81
C ASP A 397 -29.03 9.49 21.58
N VAL A 398 -28.36 10.40 20.90
CA VAL A 398 -27.24 11.16 21.45
C VAL A 398 -27.24 12.60 20.95
N ASP A 399 -27.01 13.52 21.86
CA ASP A 399 -26.83 14.93 21.54
C ASP A 399 -25.38 15.18 21.08
N LEU A 400 -25.23 15.75 19.88
CA LEU A 400 -23.93 16.07 19.27
C LEU A 400 -23.24 17.26 19.94
N ILE A 401 -24.02 18.11 20.60
CA ILE A 401 -23.59 19.27 21.40
C ILE A 401 -24.43 19.31 22.68
N PRO A 402 -24.02 20.04 23.74
CA PRO A 402 -24.83 20.17 24.95
C PRO A 402 -26.25 20.69 24.64
N ASN A 403 -27.28 19.98 25.12
CA ASN A 403 -28.70 20.26 24.84
C ASN A 403 -29.05 20.25 23.34
N GLY A 404 -28.37 19.42 22.55
CA GLY A 404 -28.52 19.34 21.11
C GLY A 404 -29.94 19.03 20.64
N ILE A 405 -30.73 18.28 21.43
CA ILE A 405 -32.15 18.03 21.15
C ILE A 405 -33.02 19.30 21.17
N SER A 406 -32.53 20.42 21.71
CA SER A 406 -33.24 21.70 21.72
C SER A 406 -32.76 22.66 20.63
N ILE A 407 -31.71 22.31 19.88
CA ILE A 407 -31.05 23.20 18.92
C ILE A 407 -31.40 22.74 17.49
N PRO A 408 -32.24 23.48 16.75
CA PRO A 408 -32.58 23.15 15.37
C PRO A 408 -31.41 23.42 14.42
N VAL A 409 -31.37 22.68 13.32
CA VAL A 409 -30.37 22.88 12.25
C VAL A 409 -30.85 23.98 11.29
N ASP A 410 -30.01 24.96 10.99
CA ASP A 410 -30.32 26.08 10.10
C ASP A 410 -29.16 26.36 9.13
N GLN A 411 -29.33 27.36 8.25
CA GLN A 411 -28.29 27.73 7.27
C GLN A 411 -26.95 28.14 7.88
N THR A 412 -26.95 28.70 9.09
CA THR A 412 -25.75 29.18 9.79
C THR A 412 -24.98 28.02 10.42
N ASN A 413 -25.67 26.97 10.86
CA ASN A 413 -25.10 25.91 11.67
C ASN A 413 -25.02 24.53 10.97
N LYS A 414 -25.68 24.33 9.81
CA LYS A 414 -25.73 23.03 9.09
C LYS A 414 -24.37 22.41 8.79
N ARG A 415 -23.34 23.22 8.51
CA ARG A 415 -21.97 22.72 8.29
C ARG A 415 -21.35 22.17 9.57
N ASP A 416 -21.60 22.82 10.71
CA ASP A 416 -21.16 22.32 12.00
C ASP A 416 -21.91 21.04 12.38
N TYR A 417 -23.23 21.01 12.19
CA TYR A 417 -24.05 19.80 12.39
C TYR A 417 -23.46 18.60 11.65
N VAL A 418 -23.22 18.72 10.34
CA VAL A 418 -22.65 17.62 9.55
C VAL A 418 -21.23 17.26 10.01
N SER A 419 -20.39 18.26 10.32
CA SER A 419 -19.05 18.00 10.85
C SER A 419 -19.08 17.25 12.19
N LYS A 420 -20.01 17.59 13.10
CA LYS A 420 -20.19 16.94 14.40
C LYS A 420 -20.75 15.53 14.26
N TYR A 421 -21.66 15.32 13.30
CA TYR A 421 -22.19 14.00 12.96
C TYR A 421 -21.05 13.05 12.55
N ILE A 422 -20.22 13.48 11.58
CA ILE A 422 -19.07 12.71 11.08
C ILE A 422 -18.08 12.43 12.21
N ASP A 423 -17.75 13.44 13.02
CA ASP A 423 -16.84 13.29 14.17
C ASP A 423 -17.39 12.30 15.20
N TYR A 424 -18.70 12.34 15.46
CA TYR A 424 -19.33 11.42 16.40
C TYR A 424 -19.24 9.96 15.93
N ILE A 425 -19.62 9.67 14.68
CA ILE A 425 -19.56 8.31 14.11
C ILE A 425 -18.12 7.78 14.13
N PHE A 426 -17.17 8.55 13.61
CA PHE A 426 -15.84 8.01 13.34
C PHE A 426 -14.88 8.17 14.51
N ASN A 427 -15.12 9.10 15.45
CA ASN A 427 -14.21 9.39 16.56
C ASN A 427 -14.86 9.18 17.93
N VAL A 428 -15.93 9.91 18.25
CA VAL A 428 -16.47 9.94 19.62
C VAL A 428 -17.07 8.59 20.03
N SER A 429 -17.99 8.06 19.22
CA SER A 429 -18.74 6.84 19.54
C SER A 429 -17.86 5.60 19.69
N VAL A 430 -16.75 5.54 18.94
CA VAL A 430 -15.88 4.36 18.85
C VAL A 430 -14.55 4.52 19.58
N LYS A 431 -14.31 5.66 20.24
CA LYS A 431 -12.99 6.06 20.76
C LYS A 431 -12.27 4.93 21.50
N ALA A 432 -12.94 4.34 22.51
CA ALA A 432 -12.31 3.36 23.38
C ALA A 432 -11.93 2.04 22.69
N VAL A 433 -12.68 1.60 21.66
CA VAL A 433 -12.37 0.37 20.93
C VAL A 433 -11.42 0.62 19.76
N TYR A 434 -11.53 1.77 19.12
CA TYR A 434 -10.62 2.20 18.06
C TYR A 434 -9.20 2.43 18.61
N GLU A 435 -9.05 3.07 19.77
CA GLU A 435 -7.74 3.28 20.40
C GLU A 435 -7.04 1.96 20.72
N GLU A 436 -7.79 0.95 21.19
CA GLU A 436 -7.27 -0.40 21.41
C GLU A 436 -6.83 -1.06 20.11
N PHE A 437 -7.67 -1.01 19.07
CA PHE A 437 -7.32 -1.49 17.73
C PHE A 437 -6.05 -0.81 17.19
N GLN A 438 -5.99 0.51 17.23
CA GLN A 438 -4.85 1.30 16.74
C GLN A 438 -3.58 0.95 17.50
N ARG A 439 -3.67 0.83 18.83
CA ARG A 439 -2.55 0.40 19.68
C ARG A 439 -2.05 -1.00 19.32
N GLY A 440 -2.96 -1.93 19.04
CA GLY A 440 -2.62 -3.27 18.57
C GLY A 440 -1.96 -3.26 17.20
N PHE A 441 -2.49 -2.48 16.27
CA PHE A 441 -1.95 -2.35 14.92
C PHE A 441 -0.52 -1.82 14.92
N TYR A 442 -0.27 -0.74 15.67
CA TYR A 442 1.09 -0.16 15.77
C TYR A 442 2.04 -0.93 16.69
N ARG A 443 1.55 -1.96 17.41
CA ARG A 443 2.44 -2.88 18.14
C ARG A 443 3.30 -3.70 17.19
N VAL A 444 2.84 -3.91 15.96
CA VAL A 444 3.51 -4.72 14.93
C VAL A 444 4.05 -3.84 13.79
N CYS A 445 3.24 -2.93 13.27
CA CYS A 445 3.64 -2.04 12.18
C CYS A 445 3.99 -0.64 12.68
N GLU A 446 5.24 -0.22 12.49
CA GLU A 446 5.68 1.12 12.89
C GLU A 446 4.97 2.24 12.12
N LYS A 447 4.67 3.34 12.81
CA LYS A 447 3.96 4.46 12.20
C LYS A 447 4.79 5.18 11.15
N GLU A 448 6.11 5.19 11.32
CA GLU A 448 7.10 5.84 10.47
C GLU A 448 7.04 5.30 9.03
N ILE A 449 7.01 3.98 8.85
CA ILE A 449 6.97 3.38 7.52
C ILE A 449 5.61 3.60 6.83
N LEU A 450 4.53 3.66 7.62
CA LEU A 450 3.17 3.82 7.10
C LEU A 450 2.85 5.26 6.69
N ARG A 451 3.48 6.26 7.32
CA ARG A 451 3.34 7.68 6.96
C ARG A 451 3.68 8.01 5.50
N HIS A 452 4.37 7.12 4.80
CA HIS A 452 4.66 7.26 3.38
C HIS A 452 3.44 6.98 2.48
N PHE A 453 2.42 6.25 2.98
CA PHE A 453 1.25 5.85 2.21
C PHE A 453 0.16 6.91 2.21
N TYR A 454 -0.59 6.99 1.11
CA TYR A 454 -1.93 7.55 1.09
C TYR A 454 -2.95 6.53 1.61
N PRO A 455 -4.12 6.96 2.12
CA PRO A 455 -5.14 6.05 2.66
C PRO A 455 -5.53 4.92 1.70
N GLU A 456 -5.71 5.22 0.43
CA GLU A 456 -6.09 4.27 -0.62
C GLU A 456 -4.97 3.24 -0.88
N GLU A 457 -3.71 3.69 -0.78
CA GLU A 457 -2.54 2.82 -0.94
C GLU A 457 -2.37 1.89 0.25
N LEU A 458 -2.61 2.38 1.47
CA LEU A 458 -2.57 1.57 2.70
C LEU A 458 -3.72 0.55 2.70
N MET A 459 -4.92 0.97 2.29
CA MET A 459 -6.06 0.07 2.08
C MET A 459 -5.70 -1.03 1.08
N THR A 460 -5.12 -0.67 -0.06
CA THR A 460 -4.65 -1.62 -1.07
C THR A 460 -3.58 -2.57 -0.53
N ALA A 461 -2.66 -2.09 0.32
CA ALA A 461 -1.62 -2.93 0.93
C ALA A 461 -2.19 -3.96 1.92
N ILE A 462 -3.28 -3.65 2.61
CA ILE A 462 -3.91 -4.51 3.63
C ILE A 462 -4.97 -5.43 3.01
N ILE A 463 -5.85 -4.91 2.17
CA ILE A 463 -6.98 -5.68 1.60
C ILE A 463 -6.58 -6.32 0.25
N GLY A 464 -5.59 -5.79 -0.44
CA GLY A 464 -5.28 -6.19 -1.81
C GLY A 464 -6.35 -5.74 -2.82
N ASN A 465 -6.15 -6.12 -4.08
CA ASN A 465 -6.99 -5.73 -5.20
C ASN A 465 -7.79 -6.91 -5.75
N THR A 466 -8.92 -6.58 -6.37
CA THR A 466 -9.80 -7.51 -7.10
C THR A 466 -9.81 -7.24 -8.61
N ASP A 467 -8.85 -6.47 -9.11
CA ASP A 467 -8.66 -6.20 -10.54
C ASP A 467 -7.85 -7.34 -11.17
N TYR A 468 -8.52 -8.46 -11.41
CA TYR A 468 -7.91 -9.64 -11.99
C TYR A 468 -7.85 -9.53 -13.52
N ASP A 469 -6.66 -9.71 -14.08
CA ASP A 469 -6.49 -9.97 -15.51
C ASP A 469 -6.36 -11.48 -15.75
N TRP A 470 -7.51 -12.15 -15.91
CA TRP A 470 -7.57 -13.59 -16.16
C TRP A 470 -6.94 -14.00 -17.50
N LYS A 471 -6.84 -13.09 -18.47
CA LYS A 471 -6.16 -13.36 -19.74
C LYS A 471 -4.66 -13.38 -19.52
N GLN A 472 -4.13 -12.41 -18.79
CA GLN A 472 -2.71 -12.38 -18.42
C GLN A 472 -2.35 -13.58 -17.53
N PHE A 473 -3.24 -13.99 -16.61
CA PHE A 473 -3.05 -15.19 -15.80
C PHE A 473 -2.86 -16.45 -16.66
N GLU A 474 -3.71 -16.65 -17.67
CA GLU A 474 -3.54 -17.75 -18.64
C GLU A 474 -2.25 -17.63 -19.44
N GLN A 475 -1.89 -16.43 -19.90
CA GLN A 475 -0.67 -16.19 -20.69
C GLN A 475 0.61 -16.48 -19.90
N ASN A 476 0.59 -16.23 -18.58
CA ASN A 476 1.70 -16.48 -17.67
C ASN A 476 1.83 -17.95 -17.24
N SER A 477 0.98 -18.84 -17.75
CA SER A 477 1.01 -20.26 -17.37
C SER A 477 2.34 -20.92 -17.71
N LYS A 478 2.88 -21.66 -16.75
CA LYS A 478 4.06 -22.52 -16.91
C LYS A 478 3.62 -23.98 -16.87
N TYR A 479 4.41 -24.85 -17.49
CA TYR A 479 4.09 -26.26 -17.63
C TYR A 479 5.30 -27.10 -17.25
N GLU A 480 5.07 -28.09 -16.39
CA GLU A 480 6.06 -29.05 -15.90
C GLU A 480 5.55 -30.49 -16.11
N GLN A 481 6.46 -31.46 -16.04
CA GLN A 481 6.16 -32.90 -15.94
C GLN A 481 5.05 -33.39 -16.89
N GLY A 482 5.30 -33.28 -18.19
CA GLY A 482 4.41 -33.83 -19.23
C GLY A 482 3.26 -32.94 -19.67
N TYR A 483 3.13 -31.72 -19.13
CA TYR A 483 2.25 -30.71 -19.69
C TYR A 483 2.97 -29.73 -20.63
N GLN A 484 2.19 -29.24 -21.59
CA GLN A 484 2.53 -28.14 -22.47
C GLN A 484 1.23 -27.39 -22.82
N LYS A 485 1.35 -26.16 -23.33
CA LYS A 485 0.20 -25.32 -23.68
C LYS A 485 -0.82 -26.00 -24.59
N SER A 486 -0.37 -26.84 -25.52
CA SER A 486 -1.21 -27.56 -26.48
C SER A 486 -1.83 -28.86 -25.94
N HIS A 487 -1.51 -29.29 -24.71
CA HIS A 487 -2.01 -30.56 -24.17
C HIS A 487 -3.55 -30.52 -24.04
N PRO A 488 -4.29 -31.58 -24.45
CA PRO A 488 -5.76 -31.60 -24.42
C PRO A 488 -6.36 -31.23 -23.06
N THR A 489 -5.86 -31.81 -21.97
CA THR A 489 -6.28 -31.49 -20.60
C THR A 489 -6.07 -30.02 -20.22
N ILE A 490 -4.99 -29.38 -20.67
CA ILE A 490 -4.74 -27.94 -20.41
C ILE A 490 -5.76 -27.08 -21.16
N GLN A 491 -6.07 -27.44 -22.41
CA GLN A 491 -7.10 -26.74 -23.18
C GLN A 491 -8.50 -26.91 -22.57
N LEU A 492 -8.82 -28.11 -22.07
CA LEU A 492 -10.06 -28.37 -21.32
C LEU A 492 -10.11 -27.51 -20.05
N PHE A 493 -9.00 -27.43 -19.31
CA PHE A 493 -8.92 -26.63 -18.09
C PHE A 493 -9.26 -25.17 -18.36
N TRP A 494 -8.58 -24.53 -19.32
CA TRP A 494 -8.82 -23.11 -19.61
C TRP A 494 -10.23 -22.86 -20.16
N LYS A 495 -10.78 -23.77 -20.97
CA LYS A 495 -12.18 -23.71 -21.39
C LYS A 495 -13.14 -23.76 -20.18
N ALA A 496 -12.89 -24.66 -19.23
CA ALA A 496 -13.73 -24.81 -18.03
C ALA A 496 -13.58 -23.58 -17.11
N PHE A 497 -12.35 -23.16 -16.86
CA PHE A 497 -12.02 -21.99 -16.06
C PHE A 497 -12.67 -20.72 -16.59
N HIS A 498 -12.68 -20.49 -17.91
CA HIS A 498 -13.29 -19.29 -18.48
C HIS A 498 -14.82 -19.27 -18.38
N LYS A 499 -15.48 -20.44 -18.26
CA LYS A 499 -16.92 -20.54 -17.99
C LYS A 499 -17.29 -20.19 -16.55
N LEU A 500 -16.35 -20.26 -15.61
CA LEU A 500 -16.60 -19.95 -14.20
C LEU A 500 -17.03 -18.49 -14.00
N THR A 501 -17.93 -18.28 -13.04
CA THR A 501 -18.28 -16.97 -12.52
C THR A 501 -17.07 -16.32 -11.82
N LEU A 502 -17.14 -15.01 -11.57
CA LEU A 502 -16.08 -14.29 -10.85
C LEU A 502 -15.85 -14.86 -9.44
N ASP A 503 -16.92 -15.24 -8.74
CA ASP A 503 -16.83 -15.83 -7.40
C ASP A 503 -16.13 -17.19 -7.42
N GLU A 504 -16.49 -18.05 -8.37
CA GLU A 504 -15.82 -19.35 -8.57
C GLU A 504 -14.34 -19.18 -8.95
N LYS A 505 -14.00 -18.19 -9.80
CA LYS A 505 -12.60 -17.87 -10.13
C LYS A 505 -11.81 -17.42 -8.91
N LYS A 506 -12.41 -16.62 -8.01
CA LYS A 506 -11.79 -16.22 -6.73
C LYS A 506 -11.56 -17.41 -5.81
N LYS A 507 -12.55 -18.31 -5.70
CA LYS A 507 -12.42 -19.55 -4.93
C LYS A 507 -11.34 -20.48 -5.49
N PHE A 508 -11.24 -20.58 -6.82
CA PHE A 508 -10.14 -21.30 -7.47
C PHE A 508 -8.79 -20.65 -7.16
N LEU A 509 -8.70 -19.32 -7.22
CA LEU A 509 -7.47 -18.61 -6.87
C LEU A 509 -7.07 -18.88 -5.41
N PHE A 510 -8.05 -18.92 -4.50
CA PHE A 510 -7.83 -19.29 -3.11
C PHE A 510 -7.31 -20.72 -2.99
N PHE A 511 -7.92 -21.68 -3.69
CA PHE A 511 -7.43 -23.06 -3.75
C PHE A 511 -5.98 -23.14 -4.27
N LEU A 512 -5.63 -22.38 -5.30
CA LEU A 512 -4.29 -22.40 -5.90
C LEU A 512 -3.23 -21.72 -5.04
N THR A 513 -3.57 -20.61 -4.36
CA THR A 513 -2.57 -19.68 -3.79
C THR A 513 -2.73 -19.45 -2.27
N GLY A 514 -3.80 -19.95 -1.66
CA GLY A 514 -4.21 -19.62 -0.29
C GLY A 514 -4.74 -18.19 -0.12
N ARG A 515 -5.03 -17.49 -1.23
CA ARG A 515 -5.50 -16.09 -1.26
C ARG A 515 -6.55 -15.90 -2.35
N ASP A 516 -7.59 -15.14 -2.06
CA ASP A 516 -8.62 -14.77 -3.03
C ASP A 516 -8.38 -13.38 -3.65
N ARG A 517 -7.37 -12.64 -3.15
CA ARG A 517 -7.07 -11.25 -3.51
C ARG A 517 -5.61 -11.08 -3.92
N LEU A 518 -5.36 -10.12 -4.80
CA LEU A 518 -4.04 -9.83 -5.32
C LEU A 518 -3.32 -8.80 -4.45
N HIS A 519 -2.04 -9.02 -4.20
CA HIS A 519 -1.16 -7.96 -3.72
C HIS A 519 -1.05 -6.85 -4.77
N ALA A 520 -0.71 -5.62 -4.38
CA ALA A 520 -0.51 -4.55 -5.36
C ALA A 520 0.69 -4.81 -6.32
N ARG A 521 1.55 -5.80 -6.01
CA ARG A 521 2.54 -6.36 -6.94
C ARG A 521 1.93 -7.22 -8.07
N GLY A 522 0.61 -7.45 -8.05
CA GLY A 522 -0.04 -8.65 -8.56
C GLY A 522 -0.69 -8.60 -9.94
N ILE A 523 -0.75 -7.45 -10.63
CA ILE A 523 -1.27 -7.45 -12.01
C ILE A 523 -0.30 -8.22 -12.94
N GLN A 524 1.01 -8.15 -12.70
CA GLN A 524 2.03 -8.75 -13.58
C GLN A 524 2.57 -10.12 -13.14
N LYS A 525 2.10 -10.69 -12.02
CA LYS A 525 2.70 -11.90 -11.40
C LYS A 525 1.71 -13.02 -11.06
N MET A 526 0.44 -12.92 -11.46
CA MET A 526 -0.42 -14.10 -11.39
C MET A 526 0.12 -15.13 -12.39
N GLU A 527 0.70 -16.20 -11.87
CA GLU A 527 1.18 -17.34 -12.63
C GLU A 527 0.61 -18.62 -12.04
N ILE A 528 0.37 -19.59 -12.90
CA ILE A 528 -0.01 -20.95 -12.54
C ILE A 528 0.97 -21.90 -13.18
N VAL A 529 1.48 -22.86 -12.40
CA VAL A 529 2.37 -23.90 -12.89
C VAL A 529 1.57 -25.20 -12.95
N PHE A 530 1.33 -25.73 -14.15
CA PHE A 530 0.66 -27.02 -14.31
C PHE A 530 1.66 -28.16 -14.21
N ARG A 531 1.30 -29.17 -13.43
CA ARG A 531 2.07 -30.41 -13.27
C ARG A 531 1.14 -31.62 -13.35
N CYS A 532 1.58 -32.69 -13.99
CA CYS A 532 0.91 -34.00 -13.91
C CYS A 532 1.77 -34.94 -13.07
N PRO A 533 1.46 -35.19 -11.79
CA PRO A 533 2.12 -36.25 -11.04
C PRO A 533 1.91 -37.60 -11.72
N GLU A 534 2.95 -38.42 -11.85
CA GLU A 534 2.88 -39.75 -12.49
C GLU A 534 1.95 -40.72 -11.76
N THR A 535 1.73 -40.48 -10.47
CA THR A 535 0.86 -41.30 -9.60
C THR A 535 -0.62 -40.99 -9.77
N PHE A 536 -0.99 -39.93 -10.50
CA PHE A 536 -2.38 -39.50 -10.64
C PHE A 536 -3.10 -40.26 -11.76
N SER A 537 -4.30 -40.73 -11.45
CA SER A 537 -5.28 -41.29 -12.37
C SER A 537 -6.36 -40.27 -12.73
N GLU A 538 -7.14 -40.55 -13.77
CA GLU A 538 -8.26 -39.69 -14.20
C GLU A 538 -9.37 -39.54 -13.14
N ARG A 539 -9.42 -40.46 -12.16
CA ARG A 539 -10.38 -40.44 -11.05
C ARG A 539 -9.97 -39.54 -9.90
N ASP A 540 -8.70 -39.18 -9.83
CA ASP A 540 -8.21 -38.30 -8.79
C ASP A 540 -8.72 -36.87 -8.97
N HIS A 541 -8.66 -36.08 -7.91
CA HIS A 541 -9.01 -34.67 -7.93
C HIS A 541 -7.75 -33.79 -8.06
N PRO A 542 -7.87 -32.56 -8.58
CA PRO A 542 -6.75 -31.65 -8.64
C PRO A 542 -6.26 -31.31 -7.22
N THR A 543 -4.95 -31.14 -7.06
CA THR A 543 -4.35 -30.68 -5.79
C THR A 543 -3.44 -29.49 -6.03
N SER A 544 -3.27 -28.63 -5.03
CA SER A 544 -2.45 -27.41 -5.12
C SER A 544 -1.24 -27.47 -4.21
N ILE A 545 -0.10 -26.98 -4.69
CA ILE A 545 1.06 -26.65 -3.86
C ILE A 545 1.10 -25.12 -3.76
N THR A 546 0.37 -24.60 -2.77
CA THR A 546 0.03 -23.18 -2.66
C THR A 546 1.24 -22.25 -2.55
N CYS A 547 2.36 -22.69 -1.95
CA CYS A 547 3.60 -21.89 -1.87
C CYS A 547 4.24 -21.60 -3.22
N HIS A 548 3.96 -22.41 -4.25
CA HIS A 548 4.58 -22.31 -5.56
C HIS A 548 3.56 -22.06 -6.68
N ASN A 549 2.29 -21.84 -6.34
CA ASN A 549 1.18 -21.73 -7.31
C ASN A 549 1.15 -22.90 -8.31
N ILE A 550 1.51 -24.11 -7.86
CA ILE A 550 1.51 -25.31 -8.70
C ILE A 550 0.15 -25.98 -8.58
N LEU A 551 -0.49 -26.23 -9.73
CA LEU A 551 -1.66 -27.08 -9.85
C LEU A 551 -1.23 -28.47 -10.34
N SER A 552 -1.33 -29.46 -9.46
CA SER A 552 -1.22 -30.87 -9.82
C SER A 552 -2.56 -31.32 -10.40
N LEU A 553 -2.61 -31.40 -11.73
CA LEU A 553 -3.83 -31.66 -12.50
C LEU A 553 -3.73 -33.06 -13.13
N PRO A 554 -4.63 -34.01 -12.79
CA PRO A 554 -4.73 -35.28 -13.51
C PRO A 554 -5.10 -35.09 -14.98
N LYS A 555 -4.71 -36.05 -15.83
CA LYS A 555 -5.07 -36.04 -17.26
C LYS A 555 -6.54 -36.42 -17.45
N TYR A 556 -7.41 -35.42 -17.50
CA TYR A 556 -8.83 -35.62 -17.84
C TYR A 556 -9.04 -35.69 -19.35
N SER A 557 -9.88 -36.64 -19.77
CA SER A 557 -10.20 -36.93 -21.16
C SER A 557 -11.45 -36.19 -21.65
N THR A 558 -12.36 -35.82 -20.75
CA THR A 558 -13.64 -35.18 -21.08
C THR A 558 -13.81 -33.81 -20.40
N MET A 559 -14.63 -32.96 -21.02
CA MET A 559 -14.99 -31.65 -20.46
C MET A 559 -15.81 -31.80 -19.17
N GLU A 560 -16.74 -32.75 -19.13
CA GLU A 560 -17.58 -33.02 -17.96
C GLU A 560 -16.72 -33.38 -16.74
N ARG A 561 -15.74 -34.27 -16.90
CA ARG A 561 -14.83 -34.63 -15.81
C ARG A 561 -13.98 -33.46 -15.35
N MET A 562 -13.50 -32.64 -16.28
CA MET A 562 -12.75 -31.41 -15.95
C MET A 562 -13.61 -30.44 -15.13
N GLU A 563 -14.84 -30.19 -15.55
CA GLU A 563 -15.77 -29.28 -14.86
C GLU A 563 -16.11 -29.80 -13.46
N GLU A 564 -16.42 -31.10 -13.32
CA GLU A 564 -16.65 -31.75 -12.03
C GLU A 564 -15.44 -31.62 -11.10
N ALA A 565 -14.25 -31.98 -11.59
CA ALA A 565 -13.01 -31.92 -10.84
C ALA A 565 -12.67 -30.49 -10.39
N LEU A 566 -12.90 -29.50 -11.26
CA LEU A 566 -12.69 -28.09 -10.96
C LEU A 566 -13.67 -27.60 -9.89
N GLN A 567 -14.94 -28.02 -9.95
CA GLN A 567 -15.92 -27.71 -8.91
C GLN A 567 -15.56 -28.33 -7.56
N VAL A 568 -15.04 -29.56 -7.54
CA VAL A 568 -14.54 -30.18 -6.30
C VAL A 568 -13.39 -29.37 -5.72
N ALA A 569 -12.42 -28.94 -6.54
CA ALA A 569 -11.31 -28.11 -6.08
C ALA A 569 -11.76 -26.74 -5.52
N ILE A 570 -12.73 -26.10 -6.18
CA ILE A 570 -13.31 -24.82 -5.77
C ILE A 570 -14.05 -24.93 -4.44
N ASN A 571 -14.75 -26.04 -4.21
CA ASN A 571 -15.56 -26.25 -3.01
C ASN A 571 -14.75 -26.82 -1.83
N ASN A 572 -13.66 -27.55 -2.08
CA ASN A 572 -12.75 -28.10 -1.07
C ASN A 572 -11.52 -27.20 -0.84
N ASN A 573 -11.73 -25.89 -0.80
CA ASN A 573 -10.65 -24.90 -0.76
C ASN A 573 -10.05 -24.64 0.63
N ARG A 574 -10.41 -25.44 1.66
CA ARG A 574 -9.93 -25.31 3.04
C ARG A 574 -9.24 -26.59 3.51
N GLY A 575 -8.06 -26.43 4.13
CA GLY A 575 -7.29 -27.54 4.69
C GLY A 575 -6.21 -28.09 3.75
N PHE A 576 -4.99 -28.24 4.26
CA PHE A 576 -3.90 -28.89 3.52
C PHE A 576 -4.03 -30.41 3.69
N VAL A 577 -4.86 -31.04 2.85
CA VAL A 577 -5.09 -32.50 2.93
C VAL A 577 -3.88 -33.24 2.36
N SER A 578 -3.29 -34.13 3.17
CA SER A 578 -2.26 -35.07 2.73
C SER A 578 -2.89 -36.18 1.85
N PRO A 579 -2.28 -36.55 0.70
CA PRO A 579 -2.71 -37.70 -0.09
C PRO A 579 -2.53 -39.08 0.58
N MET A 580 -2.11 -39.18 1.84
CA MET A 580 -1.64 -40.43 2.45
C MET A 580 -2.35 -40.84 3.76
N LEU A 581 -3.45 -40.20 4.15
CA LEU A 581 -4.21 -40.62 5.36
C LEU A 581 -5.70 -40.80 5.05
N THR A 582 -5.99 -41.68 4.09
CA THR A 582 -7.27 -42.39 4.02
C THR A 582 -7.02 -43.88 4.25
N GLN A 583 -6.50 -44.22 5.42
CA GLN A 583 -6.54 -45.57 5.98
C GLN A 583 -6.12 -45.53 7.45
N SER A 584 -7.06 -45.28 8.35
CA SER A 584 -7.23 -45.97 9.65
C SER A 584 -8.58 -45.63 10.24
#